data_AF-A0A840TPQ3-F1
#
_entry.id   AF-A0A840TPQ3-F1
#
_cell.length_a   1.000
_cell.length_b   1.000
_cell.length_c   1.000
_cell.angle_alpha   90.00
_cell.angle_beta   90.00
_cell.angle_gamma   90.00
#
_symmetry.space_group_name_H-M   'P 1'
#
loop_
_entity.id
_entity.type
_entity.pdbx_description
1 polymer ?
#
loop_
_entity_poly.entity_id
_entity_poly.type
_entity_poly.pdbx_seq_one_letter_code
_entity_poly.pdbx_strand_id
1 'polypeptide(L)' 'MDNKELREKIISGLELSFKRLVISKSKEDKELVFSKDGKIVKIKARDLEK' A
#
# COMPACT_ATOMS: atom_id res chain seq x y z
N MET A 1 20.16 -20.07 -8.21
CA MET A 1 19.36 -19.30 -7.22
C MET A 1 17.96 -19.22 -7.76
N ASP A 2 17.01 -19.83 -7.06
CA ASP A 2 15.61 -19.82 -7.44
C ASP A 2 15.06 -18.38 -7.32
N ASN A 3 14.62 -17.81 -8.44
CA ASN A 3 14.05 -16.45 -8.51
C ASN A 3 12.81 -16.29 -7.62
N LYS A 4 12.20 -17.39 -7.18
CA LYS A 4 11.03 -17.41 -6.32
C LYS A 4 11.30 -16.75 -4.95
N GLU A 5 12.39 -17.09 -4.28
CA GLU A 5 12.69 -16.55 -2.95
C GLU A 5 12.97 -15.04 -3.00
N LEU A 6 13.68 -14.57 -4.02
CA LEU A 6 13.90 -13.14 -4.23
C LEU A 6 12.59 -12.40 -4.49
N ARG A 7 11.72 -12.96 -5.34
CA ARG A 7 10.40 -12.40 -5.63
C ARG A 7 9.53 -12.31 -4.37
N GLU A 8 9.52 -13.35 -3.55
CA GLU A 8 8.76 -13.38 -2.29
C GLU A 8 9.25 -12.32 -1.30
N LYS A 9 10.57 -12.12 -1.19
CA LYS A 9 11.15 -11.06 -0.35
C LYS A 9 10.76 -9.66 -0.84
N ILE A 10 10.76 -9.43 -2.16
CA ILE A 10 10.35 -8.15 -2.74
C ILE A 10 8.87 -7.88 -2.45
N ILE A 11 8.00 -8.86 -2.68
CA ILE A 11 6.55 -8.72 -2.43
C ILE A 11 6.30 -8.44 -0.95
N SER A 12 6.91 -9.21 -0.05
CA SER A 12 6.81 -9.02 1.40
C SER A 12 7.25 -7.60 1.84
N GLY A 13 8.33 -7.08 1.23
CA GLY A 13 8.82 -5.73 1.49
C GLY A 13 7.85 -4.64 1.04
N LEU A 14 7.21 -4.82 -0.13
CA LEU A 14 6.20 -3.91 -0.64
C LEU A 14 4.94 -3.91 0.22
N GLU A 15 4.47 -5.08 0.65
CA GLU A 15 3.30 -5.22 1.54
C GLU A 15 3.54 -4.53 2.89
N LEU A 16 4.73 -4.74 3.49
CA LEU A 16 5.10 -4.08 4.74
C LEU A 16 5.16 -2.55 4.58
N SER A 17 5.70 -2.07 3.46
CA SER A 17 5.80 -0.64 3.16
C SER A 17 4.41 -0.01 2.97
N PHE A 18 3.52 -0.69 2.24
CA PHE A 18 2.15 -0.28 2.05
C PHE A 18 1.40 -0.20 3.39
N LYS A 19 1.51 -1.22 4.24
CA LYS A 19 0.89 -1.23 5.58
C LYS A 19 1.34 -0.05 6.44
N ARG A 20 2.66 0.22 6.47
CA ARG A 20 3.23 1.36 7.20
C ARG A 20 2.72 2.70 6.67
N LEU A 21 2.60 2.84 5.35
CA LEU A 21 2.08 4.04 4.71
C LEU A 21 0.61 4.28 5.11
N VAL A 22 -0.24 3.26 5.04
CA VAL A 22 -1.65 3.36 5.44
C VAL A 22 -1.75 3.83 6.89
N ILE A 23 -1.09 3.14 7.83
CA ILE A 23 -1.11 3.50 9.26
C ILE A 23 -0.63 4.94 9.48
N SER A 24 0.45 5.35 8.81
CA SER A 24 0.98 6.71 8.94
C SER A 24 0.00 7.77 8.43
N LYS A 25 -0.73 7.50 7.35
CA LYS A 25 -1.67 8.45 6.75
C LYS A 25 -3.04 8.45 7.44
N SER A 26 -3.45 7.32 8.02
CA SER A 26 -4.69 7.20 8.81
C SER A 26 -4.67 8.08 10.05
N LYS A 27 -3.52 8.17 10.73
CA LYS A 27 -3.33 9.04 11.89
C LYS A 27 -3.56 10.53 11.60
N GLU A 28 -3.41 10.94 10.36
CA GLU A 28 -3.54 12.34 9.92
C GLU A 28 -4.84 12.59 9.12
N ASP A 29 -5.76 11.63 9.08
CA ASP A 29 -6.96 11.59 8.22
C ASP A 29 -6.65 11.90 6.72
N LYS A 30 -5.44 11.57 6.27
CA LYS A 30 -4.98 11.87 4.92
C LYS A 30 -5.49 10.86 3.90
N GLU A 31 -5.66 11.33 2.67
CA GLU A 31 -6.06 10.51 1.54
C GLU A 31 -4.86 9.82 0.90
N LEU A 32 -5.07 8.59 0.44
CA LEU A 32 -4.21 7.92 -0.53
C LEU A 32 -4.83 8.07 -1.92
N VAL A 33 -3.98 8.37 -2.90
CA VAL A 33 -4.38 8.60 -4.29
C VAL A 33 -3.86 7.44 -5.14
N PHE A 34 -4.77 6.78 -5.83
CA PHE A 34 -4.49 5.64 -6.70
C PHE A 34 -4.93 5.93 -8.13
N SER A 35 -4.24 5.35 -9.10
CA SER A 35 -4.76 5.23 -10.47
C SER A 35 -5.42 3.85 -10.59
N LYS A 36 -6.71 3.83 -10.93
CA LYS A 36 -7.47 2.61 -11.18
C LYS A 36 -8.25 2.78 -12.47
N ASP A 37 -8.02 1.89 -13.43
CA ASP A 37 -8.68 1.91 -14.75
C ASP A 37 -8.54 3.26 -15.46
N GLY A 38 -7.35 3.89 -15.35
CA GLY A 38 -7.06 5.21 -15.91
C GLY A 38 -7.70 6.39 -15.17
N LYS A 39 -8.41 6.14 -14.06
CA LYS A 39 -9.04 7.16 -13.23
C LYS A 39 -8.29 7.36 -11.92
N ILE A 40 -8.24 8.59 -11.46
CA ILE A 40 -7.70 8.92 -10.15
C ILE A 40 -8.77 8.66 -9.09
N VAL A 41 -8.46 7.77 -8.15
CA VAL A 41 -9.31 7.42 -7.00
C VAL A 41 -8.62 7.89 -5.73
N LYS A 42 -9.34 8.63 -4.89
CA LYS A 42 -8.88 9.06 -3.57
C LYS A 42 -9.63 8.27 -2.51
N ILE A 43 -8.90 7.70 -1.56
CA ILE A 43 -9.46 6.90 -0.47
C ILE A 43 -8.87 7.43 0.82
N LYS A 44 -9.69 7.66 1.86
CA LYS A 44 -9.13 8.01 3.16
C LYS A 44 -8.34 6.82 3.70
N ALA A 45 -7.13 7.07 4.20
CA ALA A 45 -6.28 6.00 4.70
C ALA A 45 -6.96 5.18 5.81
N ARG A 46 -7.80 5.81 6.65
CA ARG A 46 -8.58 5.12 7.70
C ARG A 46 -9.56 4.07 7.16
N ASP A 47 -10.05 4.24 5.93
CA ASP A 47 -11.00 3.29 5.32
C ASP A 47 -10.28 2.03 4.80
N LEU A 48 -8.95 2.04 4.82
CA LEU A 48 -8.07 0.93 4.42
C LEU A 48 -7.48 0.18 5.63
N GLU A 49 -7.63 0.68 6.86
CA GLU A 49 -7.36 -0.08 8.08
C GLU A 49 -8.53 -1.05 8.33
N LYS A 50 -8.49 -2.23 7.70
CA LYS A 50 -9.33 -3.38 8.06
C LYS A 50 -8.52 -4.46 8.74
#